data_AF-A0A7C7UMN2-F1
#
_entry.id   AF-A0A7C7UMN2-F1
#
_cell.length_a   1.000
_cell.length_b   1.000
_cell.length_c   1.000
_cell.angle_alpha   90.00
_cell.angle_beta   90.00
_cell.angle_gamma   90.00
#
_symmetry.space_group_name_H-M   'P 1'
#
loop_
_entity.id
_entity.type
_entity.pdbx_description
1 polymer ?
#
loop_
_entity_poly.entity_id
_entity_poly.type
_entity_poly.pdbx_seq_one_letter_code
_entity_poly.pdbx_strand_id
1 'polypeptide(L)'
;MNDKLEEIWGLLEEKVRSGDYSGNRAYRRLELDRETGLRLGIVSPGNIRELLIQIDTTDEKSFGPPKWMGMRFEIILMDAPERRTRHIRLYLSDVTHKSVFTTICADIAETLLKVENPSNRSKELQNCLDRWSRFFQKYGIEGLSPEAQRGGTIMV
;
A
#
# COMPACT_ATOMS: atom_id res chain seq x y z
N MET A 1 2.26 -13.69 -1.34
CA MET A 1 1.95 -12.47 -0.55
C MET A 1 0.58 -11.91 -0.92
N ASN A 2 0.26 -11.68 -2.19
CA ASN A 2 -1.04 -11.16 -2.65
C ASN A 2 -2.26 -11.86 -2.03
N ASP A 3 -2.31 -13.20 -2.02
CA ASP A 3 -3.46 -13.93 -1.47
C ASP A 3 -3.70 -13.63 0.03
N LYS A 4 -2.62 -13.53 0.80
CA LYS A 4 -2.66 -13.14 2.22
C LYS A 4 -3.20 -11.72 2.41
N LEU A 5 -2.85 -10.79 1.52
CA LEU A 5 -3.37 -9.42 1.57
C LEU A 5 -4.87 -9.40 1.24
N GLU A 6 -5.31 -10.13 0.21
CA GLU A 6 -6.74 -10.23 -0.11
C GLU A 6 -7.56 -10.86 1.01
N GLU A 7 -7.02 -11.87 1.71
CA GLU A 7 -7.65 -12.43 2.91
C GLU A 7 -7.79 -11.37 4.01
N ILE A 8 -6.72 -10.63 4.32
CA ILE A 8 -6.77 -9.54 5.32
C ILE A 8 -7.77 -8.47 4.91
N TRP A 9 -7.83 -8.14 3.63
CA TRP A 9 -8.82 -7.19 3.12
C TRP A 9 -10.24 -7.69 3.29
N GLY A 10 -10.54 -8.95 2.96
CA GLY A 10 -11.85 -9.54 3.17
C GLY A 10 -12.29 -9.46 4.63
N LEU A 11 -11.38 -9.77 5.56
CA LEU A 11 -11.65 -9.66 7.00
C LEU A 11 -11.91 -8.21 7.44
N LEU A 12 -11.16 -7.24 6.91
CA LEU A 12 -11.37 -5.82 7.20
C LEU A 12 -12.68 -5.29 6.60
N GLU A 13 -13.02 -5.71 5.37
CA GLU A 13 -14.26 -5.35 4.68
C GLU A 13 -15.47 -5.88 5.48
N GLU A 14 -15.39 -7.11 5.99
CA GLU A 14 -16.41 -7.71 6.87
C GLU A 14 -16.57 -6.94 8.18
N LYS A 15 -15.45 -6.60 8.82
CA LYS A 15 -15.44 -5.87 10.09
C LYS A 15 -16.07 -4.48 9.95
N VAL A 16 -15.77 -3.80 8.84
CA VAL A 16 -16.38 -2.52 8.51
C VAL A 16 -17.88 -2.66 8.24
N ARG A 17 -18.29 -3.69 7.48
CA ARG A 17 -19.69 -3.96 7.15
C ARG A 17 -20.54 -4.31 8.37
N SER A 18 -19.98 -5.05 9.31
CA SER A 18 -20.64 -5.43 10.58
C SER A 18 -20.68 -4.29 11.60
N GLY A 19 -19.97 -3.17 11.35
CA GLY A 19 -19.87 -2.06 12.28
C GLY A 19 -19.00 -2.36 13.52
N ASP A 20 -18.26 -3.47 13.50
CA ASP A 20 -17.42 -3.93 14.62
C ASP A 20 -16.08 -3.17 14.67
N TYR A 21 -16.09 -1.85 14.60
CA TYR A 21 -14.90 -1.01 14.71
C TYR A 21 -15.25 0.37 15.25
N SER A 22 -14.30 0.98 15.97
CA SER A 22 -14.46 2.33 16.51
C SER A 22 -13.89 3.38 15.55
N GLY A 23 -14.66 4.42 15.24
CA GLY A 23 -14.24 5.54 14.40
C GLY A 23 -14.45 5.29 12.91
N ASN A 24 -13.68 6.00 12.07
CA ASN A 24 -13.85 5.99 10.61
C ASN A 24 -12.85 5.07 9.88
N ARG A 25 -12.06 4.29 10.61
CA ARG A 25 -10.97 3.49 10.06
C ARG A 25 -10.81 2.19 10.82
N ALA A 26 -11.00 1.07 10.12
CA ALA A 26 -10.54 -0.23 10.60
C ALA A 26 -9.15 -0.48 10.03
N TYR A 27 -8.19 -0.90 10.84
CA TYR A 27 -6.87 -1.31 10.35
C TYR A 27 -6.37 -2.54 11.09
N ARG A 28 -5.48 -3.27 10.43
CA ARG A 28 -4.80 -4.45 10.96
C ARG A 28 -3.32 -4.35 10.67
N ARG A 29 -2.50 -4.68 11.66
CA ARG A 29 -1.06 -4.84 11.47
C ARG A 29 -0.81 -5.97 10.49
N LEU A 30 0.09 -5.74 9.54
CA LEU A 30 0.54 -6.81 8.68
C LEU A 30 1.52 -7.66 9.50
N GLU A 31 1.02 -8.75 10.09
CA GLU A 31 1.83 -9.71 10.84
C GLU A 31 2.72 -10.48 9.87
N LEU A 32 3.90 -9.93 9.67
CA LEU A 32 5.02 -10.56 9.01
C LEU A 32 5.99 -11.06 10.10
N ASP A 33 6.97 -11.87 9.75
CA ASP A 33 7.92 -12.50 10.69
C ASP A 33 8.69 -11.48 11.58
N ARG A 34 8.58 -10.18 11.28
CA ARG A 34 9.10 -9.05 12.05
C ARG A 34 8.18 -7.83 11.98
N GLU A 35 8.25 -6.93 12.98
CA GLU A 35 7.59 -5.62 12.93
C GLU A 35 8.18 -4.77 11.80
N THR A 36 7.38 -4.44 10.80
CA THR A 36 7.76 -3.61 9.66
C THR A 36 7.04 -2.27 9.66
N GLY A 37 6.25 -1.94 10.68
CA GLY A 37 5.46 -0.72 10.75
C GLY A 37 4.37 -0.64 9.67
N LEU A 38 4.01 -1.78 9.07
CA LEU A 38 3.02 -1.88 8.01
C LEU A 38 1.64 -2.23 8.57
N ARG A 39 0.64 -1.47 8.15
CA ARG A 39 -0.75 -1.67 8.53
C ARG A 39 -1.64 -1.54 7.30
N LEU A 40 -2.55 -2.48 7.16
CA LEU A 40 -3.58 -2.50 6.14
C LEU A 40 -4.87 -1.93 6.74
N GLY A 41 -5.51 -0.98 6.08
CA GLY A 41 -6.70 -0.30 6.58
C GLY A 41 -7.83 -0.18 5.56
N ILE A 42 -9.04 -0.01 6.09
CA ILE A 42 -10.22 0.37 5.33
C ILE A 42 -10.84 1.59 6.02
N VAL A 43 -11.06 2.64 5.23
CA VAL A 43 -11.69 3.88 5.67
C VAL A 43 -13.14 3.91 5.24
N SER A 44 -13.99 4.32 6.19
CA SER A 44 -15.42 4.51 6.02
C SER A 44 -15.83 5.95 6.31
N PRO A 45 -16.88 6.45 5.63
CA PRO A 45 -17.66 5.78 4.59
C PRO A 45 -16.88 5.60 3.26
N GLY A 46 -17.23 4.57 2.48
CA GLY A 46 -16.67 4.34 1.14
C GLY A 46 -15.82 3.07 0.95
N ASN A 47 -15.52 2.32 2.01
CA ASN A 47 -14.73 1.09 1.97
C ASN A 47 -13.40 1.26 1.22
N ILE A 48 -12.71 2.37 1.49
CA ILE A 48 -11.47 2.73 0.81
C ILE A 48 -10.32 1.93 1.41
N ARG A 49 -9.70 1.04 0.63
CA ARG A 49 -8.48 0.34 1.04
C ARG A 49 -7.31 1.32 1.13
N GLU A 50 -6.53 1.21 2.19
CA GLU A 50 -5.32 2.00 2.43
C GLU A 50 -4.19 1.16 3.01
N LEU A 51 -2.96 1.45 2.61
CA LEU A 51 -1.74 0.96 3.23
C LEU A 51 -1.11 2.10 4.03
N LEU A 52 -0.81 1.81 5.29
CA LEU A 52 -0.16 2.70 6.22
C LEU A 52 1.25 2.17 6.49
N ILE A 53 2.24 3.02 6.28
CA ILE A 53 3.65 2.68 6.44
C ILE A 53 4.24 3.65 7.45
N GLN A 54 4.59 3.16 8.63
CA GLN A 54 5.25 3.96 9.64
C GLN A 54 6.64 4.39 9.15
N ILE A 55 6.91 5.69 9.29
CA ILE A 55 8.19 6.33 8.94
C ILE A 55 8.72 7.15 10.10
N ASP A 56 10.04 7.31 10.16
CA ASP A 56 10.69 8.16 11.14
C ASP A 56 10.48 9.65 10.82
N THR A 57 10.50 10.50 11.84
CA THR A 57 10.25 11.93 11.70
C THR A 57 11.26 12.63 10.79
N THR A 58 12.49 12.13 10.73
CA THR A 58 13.57 12.62 9.87
C THR A 58 13.32 12.36 8.39
N ASP A 59 12.49 11.37 8.06
CA ASP A 59 12.38 10.83 6.71
C ASP A 59 11.24 11.45 5.90
N GLU A 60 10.38 12.29 6.51
CA GLU A 60 9.25 12.94 5.84
C GLU A 60 9.65 13.66 4.56
N LYS A 61 10.78 14.39 4.58
CA LYS A 61 11.27 15.17 3.43
C LYS A 61 11.86 14.30 2.32
N SER A 62 12.09 13.02 2.59
CA SER A 62 12.69 12.07 1.66
C SER A 62 11.65 11.45 0.72
N PHE A 63 10.35 11.62 1.02
CA PHE A 63 9.28 11.02 0.24
C PHE A 63 8.52 12.05 -0.60
N GLY A 64 8.47 11.81 -1.91
CA GLY A 64 7.62 12.55 -2.84
C GLY A 64 6.36 11.74 -3.20
N PRO A 65 5.24 12.40 -3.56
CA PRO A 65 4.06 11.70 -3.99
C PRO A 65 4.36 10.93 -5.29
N PRO A 66 4.13 9.60 -5.33
CA PRO A 66 4.24 8.82 -6.55
C PRO A 66 3.26 9.30 -7.61
N LYS A 67 3.69 9.21 -8.86
CA LYS A 67 2.87 9.55 -10.04
C LYS A 67 2.20 8.28 -10.55
N TRP A 68 1.06 7.95 -9.95
CA TRP A 68 0.25 6.77 -10.28
C TRP A 68 -1.21 7.15 -10.55
N MET A 69 -2.00 6.23 -11.11
CA MET A 69 -3.42 6.44 -11.42
C MET A 69 -4.31 5.64 -10.46
N GLY A 70 -5.46 6.20 -10.11
CA GLY A 70 -6.45 5.55 -9.23
C GLY A 70 -6.03 5.43 -7.76
N MET A 71 -4.90 6.02 -7.37
CA MET A 71 -4.34 5.96 -6.03
C MET A 71 -3.84 7.33 -5.58
N ARG A 72 -3.73 7.51 -4.26
CA ARG A 72 -3.27 8.74 -3.63
C ARG A 72 -2.26 8.47 -2.53
N PHE A 73 -1.42 9.47 -2.30
CA PHE A 73 -0.34 9.45 -1.32
C PHE A 73 -0.48 10.65 -0.40
N GLU A 74 -0.44 10.41 0.89
CA GLU A 74 -0.43 11.44 1.93
C GLU A 74 0.52 11.04 3.05
N ILE A 75 1.10 12.01 3.75
CA ILE A 75 1.77 11.77 5.03
C ILE A 75 0.82 12.26 6.12
N ILE A 76 0.44 11.35 7.02
CA ILE A 76 -0.50 11.63 8.10
C ILE A 76 0.15 11.36 9.46
N LEU A 77 -0.39 12.02 10.48
CA LEU A 77 -0.12 11.68 11.87
C LEU A 77 -1.21 10.75 12.38
N MET A 78 -0.82 9.71 13.09
CA MET A 78 -1.72 8.80 13.77
C MET A 78 -1.33 8.68 15.24
N ASP A 79 -2.34 8.52 16.09
CA ASP A 79 -2.13 8.26 17.52
C ASP A 79 -2.12 6.76 17.85
N ALA A 80 -1.95 5.90 16.83
CA ALA A 80 -1.90 4.45 17.00
C ALA A 80 -0.80 3.84 16.09
N PRO A 81 0.03 2.92 16.62
CA PRO A 81 -0.04 2.30 17.96
C PRO A 81 0.48 3.20 19.09
N GLU A 82 1.31 4.19 18.76
CA GLU A 82 1.84 5.20 19.68
C GLU A 82 1.34 6.59 19.26
N ARG A 83 1.26 7.51 20.23
CA ARG A 83 0.82 8.89 19.99
C ARG A 83 1.75 9.59 18.99
N ARG A 84 1.17 10.30 18.03
CA ARG A 84 1.87 11.13 17.02
C ARG A 84 2.92 10.39 16.18
N THR A 85 2.64 9.15 15.80
CA THR A 85 3.47 8.42 14.84
C THR A 85 3.15 8.86 13.41
N ARG A 86 4.19 9.08 12.61
CA ARG A 86 4.06 9.48 11.20
C ARG A 86 3.90 8.26 10.32
N HIS A 87 2.95 8.35 9.41
CA HIS A 87 2.65 7.30 8.47
C HIS A 87 2.51 7.85 7.06
N ILE A 88 3.16 7.19 6.11
CA ILE A 88 2.77 7.30 4.70
C ILE A 88 1.47 6.54 4.54
N ARG A 89 0.46 7.22 4.01
CA ARG A 89 -0.85 6.69 3.67
C ARG A 89 -0.95 6.59 2.16
N LEU A 90 -1.04 5.37 1.66
CA LEU A 90 -1.35 5.06 0.27
C LEU A 90 -2.79 4.57 0.23
N TYR A 91 -3.66 5.15 -0.59
CA TYR A 91 -5.06 4.74 -0.62
C TYR A 91 -5.65 4.74 -2.02
N LEU A 92 -6.63 3.86 -2.23
CA LEU A 92 -7.38 3.80 -3.48
C LEU A 92 -8.30 5.01 -3.61
N SER A 93 -8.23 5.71 -4.72
CA SER A 93 -9.24 6.71 -5.11
C SER A 93 -10.19 6.18 -6.18
N ASP A 94 -9.85 5.07 -6.83
CA ASP A 94 -10.67 4.40 -7.84
C ASP A 94 -10.67 2.88 -7.61
N VAL A 95 -11.85 2.31 -7.36
CA VAL A 95 -12.01 0.88 -7.05
C VAL A 95 -11.64 -0.04 -8.22
N THR A 96 -11.63 0.45 -9.46
CA THR A 96 -11.21 -0.33 -10.63
C THR A 96 -9.73 -0.77 -10.52
N HIS A 97 -8.93 -0.07 -9.71
CA HIS A 97 -7.50 -0.34 -9.51
C HIS A 97 -7.22 -1.25 -8.30
N LYS A 98 -8.25 -1.86 -7.70
CA LYS A 98 -8.15 -2.68 -6.47
C LYS A 98 -7.10 -3.80 -6.56
N SER A 99 -7.08 -4.55 -7.67
CA SER A 99 -6.10 -5.63 -7.91
C SER A 99 -4.66 -5.12 -7.98
N VAL A 100 -4.45 -4.01 -8.70
CA VAL A 100 -3.14 -3.39 -8.86
C VAL A 100 -2.65 -2.82 -7.53
N PHE A 101 -3.53 -2.17 -6.78
CA PHE A 101 -3.22 -1.66 -5.45
C PHE A 101 -2.79 -2.77 -4.49
N THR A 102 -3.48 -3.92 -4.49
CA THR A 102 -3.04 -5.08 -3.69
C THR A 102 -1.64 -5.54 -4.11
N THR A 103 -1.36 -5.60 -5.42
CA THR A 103 -0.05 -5.98 -5.94
C THR A 103 1.05 -5.02 -5.47
N ILE A 104 0.79 -3.71 -5.51
CA ILE A 104 1.72 -2.68 -5.01
C ILE A 104 1.94 -2.86 -3.51
N CYS A 105 0.87 -3.08 -2.74
CA CYS A 105 0.96 -3.28 -1.30
C CYS A 105 1.82 -4.51 -0.95
N ALA A 106 1.68 -5.59 -1.72
CA ALA A 106 2.50 -6.79 -1.55
C ALA A 106 3.97 -6.53 -1.90
N ASP A 107 4.26 -5.86 -3.02
CA ASP A 107 5.65 -5.53 -3.41
C ASP A 107 6.32 -4.62 -2.37
N ILE A 108 5.60 -3.62 -1.84
CA ILE A 108 6.09 -2.77 -0.74
C ILE A 108 6.35 -3.61 0.51
N ALA A 109 5.42 -4.50 0.88
CA ALA A 109 5.58 -5.35 2.06
C ALA A 109 6.79 -6.28 1.93
N GLU A 110 6.95 -6.92 0.78
CA GLU A 110 8.10 -7.79 0.50
C GLU A 110 9.42 -7.02 0.45
N THR A 111 9.43 -5.83 -0.16
CA THR A 111 10.60 -4.95 -0.19
C THR A 111 11.03 -4.63 1.24
N LEU A 112 10.10 -4.14 2.06
CA LEU A 112 10.38 -3.75 3.45
C LEU A 112 10.68 -4.94 4.37
N LEU A 113 10.27 -6.16 4.01
CA LEU A 113 10.65 -7.39 4.71
C LEU A 113 12.08 -7.83 4.44
N LYS A 114 12.65 -7.47 3.30
CA LYS A 114 14.02 -7.82 2.91
C LYS A 114 15.07 -6.82 3.40
N VAL A 115 14.65 -5.65 3.89
CA VAL A 115 15.57 -4.63 4.41
C VAL A 115 16.18 -5.06 5.74
N GLU A 116 17.43 -5.50 5.76
CA GLU A 116 18.10 -5.87 7.01
C GLU A 116 18.60 -4.65 7.79
N ASN A 117 19.06 -3.61 7.09
CA ASN A 117 19.55 -2.39 7.71
C ASN A 117 18.44 -1.31 7.77
N PRO A 118 17.98 -0.90 8.97
CA PRO A 118 16.96 0.14 9.13
C PRO A 118 17.26 1.44 8.39
N SER A 119 18.53 1.84 8.29
CA SER A 119 18.95 3.06 7.57
C SER A 119 18.65 3.02 6.07
N ASN A 120 18.50 1.82 5.48
CA ASN A 120 18.15 1.66 4.07
C ASN A 120 16.64 1.65 3.83
N ARG A 121 15.82 1.52 4.88
CA ARG A 121 14.37 1.33 4.78
C ARG A 121 13.70 2.41 3.93
N SER A 122 13.99 3.67 4.23
CA SER A 122 13.36 4.81 3.55
C SER A 122 13.81 4.94 2.10
N LYS A 123 15.08 4.63 1.82
CA LYS A 123 15.61 4.55 0.45
C LYS A 123 14.95 3.43 -0.35
N GLU A 124 14.86 2.22 0.21
CA GLU A 124 14.24 1.08 -0.47
C GLU A 124 12.74 1.31 -0.71
N LEU A 125 12.04 1.93 0.25
CA LEU A 125 10.66 2.34 0.07
C LEU A 125 10.51 3.36 -1.07
N GLN A 126 11.31 4.43 -1.08
CA GLN A 126 11.26 5.44 -2.14
C GLN A 126 11.57 4.83 -3.50
N ASN A 127 12.60 3.97 -3.59
CA ASN A 127 12.92 3.24 -4.81
C ASN A 127 11.73 2.40 -5.31
N CYS A 128 11.04 1.72 -4.38
CA CYS A 128 9.85 0.93 -4.70
C CYS A 128 8.73 1.82 -5.28
N LEU A 129 8.45 2.97 -4.64
CA LEU A 129 7.45 3.93 -5.10
C LEU A 129 7.81 4.54 -6.48
N ASP A 130 9.09 4.80 -6.72
CA ASP A 130 9.58 5.33 -7.99
C ASP A 130 9.48 4.30 -9.12
N ARG A 131 9.76 3.01 -8.84
CA ARG A 131 9.56 1.92 -9.82
C ARG A 131 8.10 1.88 -10.26
N TRP A 132 7.16 1.90 -9.32
CA TRP A 132 5.73 1.91 -9.64
C TRP A 132 5.33 3.19 -10.38
N SER A 133 5.80 4.36 -9.95
CA SER A 133 5.55 5.62 -10.66
C SER A 133 6.00 5.58 -12.12
N ARG A 134 7.20 5.05 -12.39
CA ARG A 134 7.71 4.88 -13.76
C ARG A 134 6.91 3.85 -14.54
N PHE A 135 6.48 2.78 -13.90
CA PHE A 135 5.64 1.76 -14.52
C PHE A 135 4.30 2.36 -14.99
N PHE A 136 3.61 3.11 -14.15
CA PHE A 136 2.35 3.79 -14.51
C PHE A 136 2.54 4.83 -15.61
N GLN A 137 3.64 5.59 -15.57
CA GLN A 137 3.96 6.55 -16.63
C GLN A 137 4.24 5.88 -17.97
N LYS A 138 4.90 4.72 -17.96
CA LYS A 138 5.33 4.03 -19.18
C LYS A 138 4.22 3.23 -19.83
N TYR A 139 3.37 2.58 -19.05
CA TYR A 139 2.40 1.60 -19.56
C TYR A 139 0.93 1.98 -19.31
N GLY A 140 0.66 3.05 -18.56
CA GLY A 140 -0.72 3.46 -18.25
C GLY A 140 -1.53 2.36 -17.54
N ILE A 141 -2.86 2.41 -17.67
CA ILE A 141 -3.79 1.40 -17.14
C ILE A 141 -3.73 0.11 -17.98
N GLU A 142 -3.43 0.22 -19.28
CA GLU A 142 -3.43 -0.92 -20.22
C GLU A 142 -2.29 -1.91 -19.96
N GLY A 143 -1.16 -1.47 -19.38
CA GLY A 143 -0.08 -2.37 -18.95
C GLY A 143 -0.41 -3.26 -17.74
N LEU A 144 -1.55 -3.03 -17.09
CA LEU A 144 -1.98 -3.69 -15.85
C LEU A 144 -3.14 -4.65 -16.07
N SER A 145 -3.64 -4.76 -17.29
CA SER A 145 -4.65 -5.76 -17.61
C SER A 145 -4.01 -7.16 -17.61
N PRO A 146 -4.77 -8.22 -17.30
CA PRO A 146 -4.26 -9.59 -17.30
C PRO A 146 -3.60 -9.98 -18.64
N GLU A 147 -4.01 -9.33 -19.75
CA GLU A 147 -3.44 -9.52 -21.08
C GLU A 147 -1.99 -8.99 -21.18
N ALA A 148 -1.67 -7.85 -20.56
CA ALA A 148 -0.33 -7.26 -20.60
C ALA A 148 0.67 -7.93 -19.65
N GLN A 149 0.19 -8.51 -18.54
CA GLN A 149 1.03 -9.18 -17.54
C GLN A 149 1.43 -10.62 -17.90
N ARG A 150 0.83 -11.23 -18.95
CA ARG A 150 1.12 -12.62 -19.34
C ARG A 150 2.37 -12.81 -20.20
N GLY A 151 3.02 -11.74 -20.66
CA GLY A 151 4.20 -11.84 -21.51
C GLY A 151 3.87 -12.36 -22.91
N GLY A 152 4.54 -11.77 -23.90
CA GLY A 152 4.26 -11.98 -25.31
C GLY A 152 4.29 -13.44 -25.76
N THR A 153 3.33 -13.78 -26.60
CA THR A 153 3.41 -14.81 -27.64
C THR A 153 2.18 -14.60 -28.52
N ILE A 154 2.16 -14.59 -29.85
CA ILE A 154 3.05 -14.63 -31.01
C ILE A 154 1.98 -14.42 -32.15
N MET A 155 2.11 -13.61 -33.20
CA MET A 155 2.71 -13.89 -34.52
C MET A 155 1.97 -12.97 -35.53
N VAL A 156 2.70 -12.64 -36.60
CA VAL A 156 2.29 -12.11 -37.93
C VAL A 156 1.75 -10.69 -38.04
#